data_AF-A0A1M5UJU8-F1
#
_entry.id   AF-A0A1M5UJU8-F1
#
_cell.length_a   1.000
_cell.length_b   1.000
_cell.length_c   1.000
_cell.angle_alpha   90.00
_cell.angle_beta   90.00
_cell.angle_gamma   90.00
#
_symmetry.space_group_name_H-M   'P 1'
#
loop_
_entity.id
_entity.type
_entity.pdbx_description
1 polymer ?
#
loop_
_entity_poly.entity_id
_entity_poly.type
_entity_poly.pdbx_seq_one_letter_code
_entity_poly.pdbx_strand_id
1 'polypeptide(L)'
;MERILYLNDKTFPDLFYKHPIYKNNNSFNIENRIVDKINEYNFKLNIKSIEYGDVKATSGLKDSGKFFGLILDIIDINVVKMDLPILKLDKGEFYYKIFGYIFISNNEEVSRSALFSQTIFPELITIINDSLDSPNFKVSNKPIYLINLIATEIKASYLLQELYLMKLFGIEIVNIFNEWMDDSVVIENFKSFDKIFHGSNLDDIYEYNSIKNDFVLKLDRFNTGLEKVDGEYKVKGSNEKFYWIRALGLTLLAINSNLMVDLSLINDFNNKYSNEITNQSKFKRTQILFEYLEKLKKGKEYFDV
;
A
#
# COMPACT_ATOMS: atom_id res chain seq x y z
N MET A 1 -9.89 -25.54 4.14
CA MET A 1 -10.30 -24.21 3.68
C MET A 1 -9.38 -23.86 2.53
N GLU A 2 -9.96 -23.64 1.36
CA GLU A 2 -9.22 -23.36 0.13
C GLU A 2 -9.02 -21.84 0.00
N ARG A 3 -7.87 -21.40 -0.53
CA ARG A 3 -7.64 -19.98 -0.82
C ARG A 3 -7.47 -19.72 -2.30
N ILE A 4 -8.04 -18.62 -2.74
CA ILE A 4 -7.90 -18.12 -4.11
C ILE A 4 -7.43 -16.67 -4.11
N LEU A 5 -6.81 -16.25 -5.20
CA LEU A 5 -6.66 -14.83 -5.52
C LEU A 5 -7.87 -14.39 -6.33
N TYR A 6 -8.54 -13.32 -5.92
CA TYR A 6 -9.68 -12.76 -6.61
C TYR A 6 -9.32 -11.41 -7.20
N LEU A 7 -9.24 -11.33 -8.53
CA LEU A 7 -8.75 -10.16 -9.27
C LEU A 7 -9.86 -9.52 -10.12
N ASN A 8 -9.64 -8.25 -10.50
CA ASN A 8 -10.61 -7.48 -11.29
C ASN A 8 -10.71 -8.00 -12.73
N ASP A 9 -11.89 -8.46 -13.12
CA ASP A 9 -12.19 -9.02 -14.45
C ASP A 9 -12.05 -8.03 -15.63
N LYS A 10 -12.13 -6.72 -15.36
CA LYS A 10 -11.92 -5.68 -16.39
C LYS A 10 -10.46 -5.44 -16.72
N THR A 11 -9.55 -5.92 -15.88
CA THR A 11 -8.10 -5.68 -16.01
C THR A 11 -7.33 -6.97 -16.22
N PHE A 12 -7.77 -8.04 -15.58
CA PHE A 12 -7.19 -9.38 -15.66
C PHE A 12 -8.22 -10.34 -16.28
N PRO A 13 -7.78 -11.32 -17.09
CA PRO A 13 -6.39 -11.71 -17.38
C PRO A 13 -5.69 -10.87 -18.47
N ASP A 14 -6.37 -9.90 -19.09
CA ASP A 14 -5.84 -9.10 -20.21
C ASP A 14 -4.45 -8.50 -19.97
N LEU A 15 -4.18 -8.02 -18.76
CA LEU A 15 -2.85 -7.53 -18.40
C LEU A 15 -1.80 -8.62 -18.55
N PHE A 16 -2.06 -9.84 -18.09
CA PHE A 16 -1.10 -10.95 -18.18
C PHE A 16 -0.75 -11.27 -19.64
N TYR A 17 -1.74 -11.29 -20.53
CA TYR A 17 -1.47 -11.54 -21.96
C TYR A 17 -0.67 -10.42 -22.64
N LYS A 18 -0.65 -9.21 -22.07
CA LYS A 18 0.16 -8.09 -22.58
C LYS A 18 1.60 -8.10 -22.04
N HIS A 19 1.92 -8.99 -21.11
CA HIS A 19 3.22 -9.03 -20.47
C HIS A 19 4.35 -9.42 -21.45
N PRO A 20 5.54 -8.79 -21.41
CA PRO A 20 6.63 -9.07 -22.33
C PRO A 20 7.04 -10.56 -22.39
N ILE A 21 7.08 -11.24 -21.24
CA ILE A 21 7.38 -12.69 -21.18
C ILE A 21 6.32 -13.52 -21.91
N TYR A 22 5.02 -13.19 -21.74
CA TYR A 22 3.96 -13.91 -22.43
C TYR A 22 4.04 -13.67 -23.95
N LYS A 23 4.23 -12.42 -24.37
CA LYS A 23 4.41 -12.08 -25.80
C LYS A 23 5.57 -12.81 -26.47
N ASN A 24 6.64 -13.07 -25.71
CA ASN A 24 7.82 -13.79 -26.22
C ASN A 24 7.69 -15.31 -26.09
N ASN A 25 6.74 -15.81 -25.28
CA ASN A 25 6.44 -17.21 -25.11
C ASN A 25 4.97 -17.41 -24.72
N ASN A 26 4.10 -17.58 -25.72
CA ASN A 26 2.65 -17.72 -25.53
C ASN A 26 2.26 -18.97 -24.72
N SER A 27 3.17 -19.92 -24.50
CA SER A 27 2.95 -21.09 -23.64
C SER A 27 3.21 -20.82 -22.16
N PHE A 28 3.84 -19.68 -21.83
CA PHE A 28 4.15 -19.33 -20.45
C PHE A 28 2.87 -18.94 -19.70
N ASN A 29 2.56 -19.64 -18.61
CA ASN A 29 1.40 -19.35 -17.77
C ASN A 29 1.81 -18.44 -16.59
N ILE A 30 1.50 -17.14 -16.71
CA ILE A 30 1.78 -16.14 -15.67
C ILE A 30 0.98 -16.42 -14.39
N GLU A 31 -0.27 -16.87 -14.50
CA GLU A 31 -1.13 -17.13 -13.35
C GLU A 31 -0.57 -18.25 -12.48
N ASN A 32 -0.18 -19.37 -13.10
CA ASN A 32 0.48 -20.47 -12.39
C ASN A 32 1.77 -19.99 -11.72
N ARG A 33 2.58 -19.18 -12.43
CA ARG A 33 3.81 -18.63 -11.85
C ARG A 33 3.53 -17.74 -10.63
N ILE A 34 2.47 -16.94 -10.65
CA ILE A 34 2.04 -16.11 -9.50
C ILE A 34 1.64 -17.01 -8.32
N VAL A 35 0.80 -18.02 -8.57
CA VAL A 35 0.34 -18.98 -7.54
C VAL A 35 1.52 -19.74 -6.93
N ASP A 36 2.46 -20.20 -7.75
CA ASP A 36 3.66 -20.89 -7.27
C ASP A 36 4.50 -19.96 -6.41
N LYS A 37 4.78 -18.74 -6.88
CA LYS A 37 5.67 -17.80 -6.18
C LYS A 37 5.09 -17.27 -4.87
N ILE A 38 3.79 -16.99 -4.82
CA ILE A 38 3.17 -16.53 -3.57
C ILE A 38 3.15 -17.65 -2.52
N ASN A 39 2.97 -18.91 -2.93
CA ASN A 39 3.02 -20.06 -2.04
C ASN A 39 4.45 -20.45 -1.65
N GLU A 40 5.44 -20.26 -2.53
CA GLU A 40 6.86 -20.39 -2.20
C GLU A 40 7.24 -19.37 -1.12
N TYR A 41 6.81 -18.12 -1.29
CA TYR A 41 7.03 -17.03 -0.34
C TYR A 41 6.33 -17.29 1.01
N ASN A 42 5.07 -17.74 0.99
CA ASN A 42 4.34 -18.11 2.20
C ASN A 42 3.45 -19.35 1.99
N PHE A 43 4.00 -20.53 2.27
CA PHE A 43 3.32 -21.82 2.06
C PHE A 43 2.02 -21.96 2.85
N LYS A 44 1.85 -21.19 3.95
CA LYS A 44 0.63 -21.21 4.75
C LYS A 44 -0.55 -20.56 4.02
N LEU A 45 -0.31 -19.75 2.98
CA LEU A 45 -1.38 -19.20 2.14
C LEU A 45 -2.10 -20.30 1.38
N ASN A 46 -1.37 -21.25 0.78
CA ASN A 46 -1.92 -22.39 0.05
C ASN A 46 -2.96 -21.96 -1.00
N ILE A 47 -2.62 -20.92 -1.79
CA ILE A 47 -3.41 -20.42 -2.91
C ILE A 47 -3.55 -21.53 -3.96
N LYS A 48 -4.77 -21.77 -4.45
CA LYS A 48 -5.05 -22.82 -5.44
C LYS A 48 -5.26 -22.30 -6.87
N SER A 49 -5.89 -21.15 -7.01
CA SER A 49 -6.18 -20.55 -8.32
C SER A 49 -6.29 -19.04 -8.22
N ILE A 50 -6.30 -18.42 -9.40
CA ILE A 50 -6.71 -17.04 -9.61
C ILE A 50 -8.10 -17.07 -10.23
N GLU A 51 -9.02 -16.30 -9.68
CA GLU A 51 -10.39 -16.14 -10.14
C GLU A 51 -10.66 -14.65 -10.42
N TYR A 52 -11.60 -14.36 -11.31
CA TYR A 52 -11.87 -13.01 -11.78
C TYR A 52 -13.30 -12.56 -11.47
N GLY A 53 -13.48 -11.29 -11.16
CA GLY A 53 -14.81 -10.66 -11.10
C GLY A 53 -14.80 -9.28 -10.43
N ASP A 54 -15.94 -8.88 -9.88
CA ASP A 54 -16.11 -7.55 -9.29
C ASP A 54 -15.53 -7.47 -7.87
N VAL A 55 -14.23 -7.17 -7.80
CA VAL A 55 -13.50 -6.96 -6.54
C VAL A 55 -14.13 -5.86 -5.68
N LYS A 56 -14.75 -4.83 -6.28
CA LYS A 56 -15.37 -3.74 -5.53
C LYS A 56 -16.57 -4.24 -4.74
N ALA A 57 -17.45 -4.98 -5.43
CA ALA A 57 -18.63 -5.58 -4.82
C ALA A 57 -18.24 -6.58 -3.71
N THR A 58 -17.21 -7.40 -3.95
CA THR A 58 -16.76 -8.44 -3.01
C THR A 58 -16.01 -7.87 -1.80
N SER A 59 -15.24 -6.80 -1.97
CA SER A 59 -14.47 -6.20 -0.88
C SER A 59 -15.30 -5.33 0.06
N GLY A 60 -16.40 -4.75 -0.44
CA GLY A 60 -17.13 -3.69 0.25
C GLY A 60 -16.38 -2.35 0.31
N LEU A 61 -15.18 -2.26 -0.26
CA LEU A 61 -14.38 -1.04 -0.28
C LEU A 61 -14.98 -0.05 -1.30
N LYS A 62 -15.15 1.20 -0.88
CA LYS A 62 -15.75 2.25 -1.72
C LYS A 62 -14.89 2.57 -2.94
N ASP A 63 -13.57 2.43 -2.80
CA ASP A 63 -12.58 2.66 -3.83
C ASP A 63 -11.68 1.42 -3.97
N SER A 64 -11.78 0.73 -5.11
CA SER A 64 -10.90 -0.37 -5.47
C SER A 64 -10.36 -0.14 -6.88
N GLY A 65 -9.06 0.12 -6.98
CA GLY A 65 -8.37 0.34 -8.24
C GLY A 65 -8.30 -0.91 -9.09
N LYS A 66 -8.00 -0.70 -10.37
CA LYS A 66 -7.90 -1.76 -11.39
C LYS A 66 -6.85 -2.84 -11.09
N PHE A 67 -5.86 -2.53 -10.26
CA PHE A 67 -4.74 -3.40 -9.91
C PHE A 67 -4.87 -3.99 -8.49
N PHE A 68 -6.00 -3.73 -7.82
CA PHE A 68 -6.31 -4.26 -6.50
C PHE A 68 -7.09 -5.58 -6.62
N GLY A 69 -6.84 -6.49 -5.68
CA GLY A 69 -7.51 -7.77 -5.56
C GLY A 69 -7.57 -8.24 -4.11
N LEU A 70 -8.14 -9.42 -3.91
CA LEU A 70 -8.35 -10.03 -2.61
C LEU A 70 -7.71 -11.41 -2.52
N ILE A 71 -7.31 -11.80 -1.31
CA ILE A 71 -7.08 -13.20 -0.95
C ILE A 71 -8.32 -13.66 -0.21
N LEU A 72 -9.02 -14.65 -0.78
CA LEU A 72 -10.27 -15.15 -0.22
C LEU A 72 -10.08 -16.55 0.33
N ASP A 73 -10.53 -16.78 1.56
CA ASP A 73 -10.86 -18.11 2.05
C ASP A 73 -12.22 -18.48 1.46
N ILE A 74 -12.32 -19.61 0.75
CA ILE A 74 -13.56 -20.11 0.16
C ILE A 74 -13.97 -21.47 0.74
N ILE A 75 -15.28 -21.66 0.86
CA ILE A 75 -15.93 -22.86 1.40
C ILE A 75 -17.16 -23.15 0.54
N ASP A 76 -17.25 -24.35 -0.02
CA ASP A 76 -18.40 -24.77 -0.83
C ASP A 76 -19.69 -24.74 0.01
N ILE A 77 -20.73 -24.09 -0.53
CA ILE A 77 -22.00 -23.90 0.18
C ILE A 77 -22.70 -25.22 0.52
N ASN A 78 -22.42 -26.29 -0.23
CA ASN A 78 -23.02 -27.60 -0.04
C ASN A 78 -22.38 -28.36 1.13
N VAL A 79 -21.24 -27.90 1.64
CA VAL A 79 -20.49 -28.59 2.70
C VAL A 79 -20.98 -28.16 4.09
N VAL A 80 -21.17 -26.85 4.31
CA VAL A 80 -21.61 -26.29 5.59
C VAL A 80 -22.45 -25.05 5.36
N LYS A 81 -23.59 -24.92 6.04
CA LYS A 81 -24.36 -23.66 6.06
C LYS A 81 -23.68 -22.66 6.99
N MET A 82 -23.36 -21.47 6.47
CA MET A 82 -22.67 -20.41 7.22
C MET A 82 -23.38 -19.08 7.04
N ASP A 83 -23.26 -18.20 8.03
CA ASP A 83 -23.67 -16.79 7.92
C ASP A 83 -22.49 -15.96 7.38
N LEU A 84 -22.18 -16.19 6.10
CA LEU A 84 -21.11 -15.53 5.37
C LEU A 84 -21.63 -15.09 4.00
N PRO A 85 -21.02 -14.05 3.39
CA PRO A 85 -21.39 -13.64 2.05
C PRO A 85 -21.05 -14.74 1.04
N ILE A 86 -21.84 -14.80 -0.03
CA ILE A 86 -21.73 -15.81 -1.10
C ILE A 86 -21.02 -15.18 -2.31
N LEU A 87 -20.06 -15.90 -2.86
CA LEU A 87 -19.38 -15.62 -4.11
C LEU A 87 -19.79 -16.66 -5.15
N LYS A 88 -20.15 -16.20 -6.35
CA LYS A 88 -20.41 -17.08 -7.49
C LYS A 88 -19.17 -17.14 -8.37
N LEU A 89 -18.66 -18.34 -8.58
CA LEU A 89 -17.54 -18.66 -9.47
C LEU A 89 -18.03 -19.63 -10.55
N ASP A 90 -17.27 -19.80 -11.63
CA ASP A 90 -17.63 -20.72 -12.72
C ASP A 90 -17.82 -22.17 -12.22
N LYS A 91 -17.07 -22.54 -11.18
CA LYS A 91 -17.12 -23.86 -10.54
C LYS A 91 -18.26 -24.04 -9.52
N GLY A 92 -19.04 -22.99 -9.23
CA GLY A 92 -20.17 -23.06 -8.29
C GLY A 92 -20.27 -21.87 -7.34
N GLU A 93 -21.05 -22.03 -6.27
CA GLU A 93 -21.26 -21.02 -5.25
C GLU A 93 -20.47 -21.35 -3.97
N PHE A 94 -19.85 -20.33 -3.38
CA PHE A 94 -18.97 -20.48 -2.21
C PHE A 94 -19.29 -19.43 -1.17
N TYR A 95 -19.27 -19.79 0.11
CA TYR A 95 -19.08 -18.82 1.18
C TYR A 95 -17.65 -18.30 1.12
N TYR A 96 -17.46 -16.99 1.36
CA TYR A 96 -16.13 -16.42 1.40
C TYR A 96 -15.86 -15.55 2.63
N LYS A 97 -14.58 -15.45 2.97
CA LYS A 97 -14.04 -14.47 3.91
C LYS A 97 -12.78 -13.84 3.33
N ILE A 98 -12.66 -12.52 3.46
CA ILE A 98 -11.45 -11.81 3.05
C ILE A 98 -10.33 -12.13 4.05
N PHE A 99 -9.35 -12.90 3.59
CA PHE A 99 -8.14 -13.23 4.34
C PHE A 99 -7.14 -12.07 4.29
N GLY A 100 -6.91 -11.52 3.10
CA GLY A 100 -5.88 -10.50 2.85
C GLY A 100 -6.16 -9.68 1.60
N TYR A 101 -5.29 -8.71 1.37
CA TYR A 101 -5.34 -7.82 0.21
C TYR A 101 -4.16 -8.08 -0.71
N ILE A 102 -4.36 -7.90 -2.01
CA ILE A 102 -3.29 -8.05 -2.99
C ILE A 102 -3.29 -6.88 -3.97
N PHE A 103 -2.11 -6.37 -4.26
CA PHE A 103 -1.83 -5.41 -5.32
C PHE A 103 -1.03 -6.12 -6.40
N ILE A 104 -1.33 -5.87 -7.66
CA ILE A 104 -0.59 -6.42 -8.79
C ILE A 104 0.11 -5.26 -9.51
N SER A 105 1.43 -5.33 -9.68
CA SER A 105 2.14 -4.30 -10.44
C SER A 105 1.74 -4.32 -11.92
N ASN A 106 2.04 -3.24 -12.62
CA ASN A 106 2.00 -3.27 -14.08
C ASN A 106 3.15 -4.15 -14.65
N ASN A 107 3.07 -4.51 -15.93
CA ASN A 107 4.03 -5.38 -16.62
C ASN A 107 5.35 -4.70 -16.99
N GLU A 108 5.34 -3.37 -17.07
CA GLU A 108 6.43 -2.55 -17.58
C GLU A 108 6.70 -1.41 -16.60
N GLU A 109 7.94 -0.91 -16.64
CA GLU A 109 8.41 0.25 -15.88
C GLU A 109 7.86 1.58 -16.49
N VAL A 110 6.54 1.70 -16.72
CA VAL A 110 5.97 2.90 -17.35
C VAL A 110 5.78 4.01 -16.31
N SER A 111 6.45 5.16 -16.55
CA SER A 111 6.46 6.41 -15.76
C SER A 111 6.34 6.25 -14.23
N ARG A 112 7.24 5.46 -13.65
CA ARG A 112 8.29 5.91 -12.70
C ARG A 112 7.90 6.66 -11.42
N SER A 113 6.65 6.62 -11.00
CA SER A 113 6.14 7.22 -9.75
C SER A 113 4.63 6.88 -9.59
N ALA A 114 3.98 6.63 -10.73
CA ALA A 114 2.55 6.35 -10.81
C ALA A 114 2.13 4.99 -10.21
N LEU A 115 3.01 3.98 -10.15
CA LEU A 115 2.60 2.68 -9.62
C LEU A 115 2.20 2.82 -8.14
N PHE A 116 3.13 3.15 -7.25
CA PHE A 116 2.78 3.19 -5.83
C PHE A 116 1.81 4.34 -5.51
N SER A 117 2.16 5.55 -5.93
CA SER A 117 1.38 6.75 -5.60
C SER A 117 0.03 6.84 -6.26
N GLN A 118 -0.16 6.30 -7.46
CA GLN A 118 -1.47 6.40 -8.13
C GLN A 118 -2.29 5.11 -8.06
N THR A 119 -1.66 3.96 -7.85
CA THR A 119 -2.33 2.65 -7.91
C THR A 119 -2.54 1.98 -6.54
N ILE A 120 -1.64 2.19 -5.58
CA ILE A 120 -1.69 1.49 -4.29
C ILE A 120 -2.17 2.43 -3.20
N PHE A 121 -1.70 3.68 -3.23
CA PHE A 121 -1.98 4.64 -2.17
C PHE A 121 -3.46 4.95 -1.93
N PRO A 122 -4.34 5.14 -2.95
CA PRO A 122 -5.77 5.38 -2.71
C PRO A 122 -6.46 4.26 -1.92
N GLU A 123 -6.14 3.01 -2.25
CA GLU A 123 -6.66 1.80 -1.63
C GLU A 123 -6.06 1.63 -0.24
N LEU A 124 -4.76 1.93 -0.07
CA LEU A 124 -4.08 1.91 1.22
C LEU A 124 -4.74 2.84 2.23
N ILE A 125 -5.14 4.06 1.82
CA ILE A 125 -5.89 4.98 2.69
C ILE A 125 -7.22 4.39 3.12
N THR A 126 -7.92 3.69 2.22
CA THR A 126 -9.19 3.05 2.55
C THR A 126 -8.98 1.91 3.56
N ILE A 127 -7.93 1.11 3.37
CA ILE A 127 -7.55 0.04 4.31
C ILE A 127 -7.17 0.62 5.68
N ILE A 128 -6.39 1.71 5.72
CA ILE A 128 -6.03 2.43 6.96
C ILE A 128 -7.30 2.88 7.68
N ASN A 129 -8.22 3.50 6.95
CA ASN A 129 -9.49 3.98 7.50
C ASN A 129 -10.28 2.86 8.19
N ASP A 130 -10.39 1.70 7.55
CA ASP A 130 -11.10 0.54 8.13
C ASP A 130 -10.38 -0.07 9.34
N SER A 131 -9.08 0.23 9.49
CA SER A 131 -8.23 -0.20 10.61
C SER A 131 -8.05 0.87 11.68
N LEU A 132 -8.53 2.11 11.51
CA LEU A 132 -8.32 3.21 12.44
C LEU A 132 -8.85 2.90 13.85
N ASP A 133 -10.04 2.32 13.94
CA ASP A 133 -10.67 1.97 15.22
C ASP A 133 -10.12 0.67 15.84
N SER A 134 -9.23 -0.04 15.14
CA SER A 134 -8.60 -1.25 15.67
C SER A 134 -7.61 -0.92 16.79
N PRO A 135 -7.46 -1.76 17.82
CA PRO A 135 -6.41 -1.58 18.83
C PRO A 135 -4.99 -1.78 18.29
N ASN A 136 -4.79 -2.23 17.04
CA ASN A 136 -3.46 -2.37 16.48
C ASN A 136 -2.94 -1.08 15.84
N PHE A 137 -1.61 -0.96 15.79
CA PHE A 137 -0.89 0.17 15.21
C PHE A 137 -0.35 -0.16 13.81
N LYS A 138 -0.97 -1.12 13.12
CA LYS A 138 -0.59 -1.51 11.76
C LYS A 138 -1.50 -0.81 10.76
N VAL A 139 -1.01 -0.70 9.53
CA VAL A 139 -1.76 -0.13 8.39
C VAL A 139 -3.02 -0.94 8.11
N SER A 140 -2.99 -2.23 8.41
CA SER A 140 -4.09 -3.16 8.16
C SER A 140 -4.14 -4.27 9.21
N ASN A 141 -5.36 -4.73 9.52
CA ASN A 141 -5.60 -5.92 10.35
C ASN A 141 -5.42 -7.23 9.57
N LYS A 142 -5.23 -7.13 8.24
CA LYS A 142 -5.08 -8.24 7.30
C LYS A 142 -3.74 -8.12 6.57
N PRO A 143 -3.09 -9.23 6.19
CA PRO A 143 -1.88 -9.17 5.40
C PRO A 143 -2.13 -8.51 4.04
N ILE A 144 -1.15 -7.73 3.59
CA ILE A 144 -1.16 -7.08 2.27
C ILE A 144 0.03 -7.61 1.48
N TYR A 145 -0.22 -8.04 0.24
CA TYR A 145 0.81 -8.50 -0.68
C TYR A 145 0.89 -7.57 -1.90
N LEU A 146 2.10 -7.30 -2.40
CA LEU A 146 2.33 -6.75 -3.73
C LEU A 146 2.96 -7.84 -4.61
N ILE A 147 2.27 -8.25 -5.67
CA ILE A 147 2.82 -9.09 -6.71
C ILE A 147 3.55 -8.21 -7.72
N ASN A 148 4.87 -8.34 -7.76
CA ASN A 148 5.71 -7.65 -8.71
C ASN A 148 5.86 -8.47 -10.00
N LEU A 149 5.20 -8.02 -11.06
CA LEU A 149 5.28 -8.55 -12.41
C LEU A 149 6.43 -7.96 -13.22
N ILE A 150 7.20 -7.01 -12.72
CA ILE A 150 8.29 -6.41 -13.49
C ILE A 150 9.38 -7.47 -13.71
N ALA A 151 9.58 -7.85 -14.98
CA ALA A 151 10.55 -8.86 -15.39
C ALA A 151 11.96 -8.33 -15.62
N THR A 152 12.20 -7.04 -15.37
CA THR A 152 13.52 -6.40 -15.47
C THR A 152 14.04 -6.02 -14.10
N GLU A 153 15.36 -6.00 -13.95
CA GLU A 153 16.01 -5.52 -12.73
C GLU A 153 15.65 -4.04 -12.47
N ILE A 154 15.22 -3.74 -11.24
CA ILE A 154 14.87 -2.37 -10.83
C ILE A 154 16.13 -1.65 -10.36
N LYS A 155 16.68 -0.77 -11.20
CA LYS A 155 17.93 -0.03 -10.88
C LYS A 155 17.72 1.38 -10.35
N ALA A 156 16.52 1.92 -10.51
CA ALA A 156 16.21 3.29 -10.12
C ALA A 156 16.12 3.41 -8.59
N SER A 157 17.03 4.19 -7.99
CA SER A 157 17.10 4.37 -6.52
C SER A 157 15.79 4.86 -5.89
N TYR A 158 15.05 5.73 -6.58
CA TYR A 158 13.75 6.21 -6.08
C TYR A 158 12.66 5.12 -6.08
N LEU A 159 12.69 4.14 -7.00
CA LEU A 159 11.76 3.00 -6.98
C LEU A 159 12.11 2.05 -5.85
N LEU A 160 13.41 1.79 -5.66
CA LEU A 160 13.90 1.00 -4.53
C LEU A 160 13.51 1.64 -3.20
N GLN A 161 13.57 2.97 -3.12
CA GLN A 161 13.08 3.73 -1.97
C GLN A 161 11.58 3.52 -1.76
N GLU A 162 10.74 3.68 -2.79
CA GLU A 162 9.28 3.45 -2.65
C GLU A 162 8.95 2.01 -2.22
N LEU A 163 9.58 1.00 -2.83
CA LEU A 163 9.39 -0.41 -2.47
C LEU A 163 9.84 -0.71 -1.03
N TYR A 164 10.92 -0.07 -0.57
CA TYR A 164 11.32 -0.15 0.83
C TYR A 164 10.27 0.49 1.77
N LEU A 165 9.77 1.68 1.44
CA LEU A 165 8.70 2.31 2.22
C LEU A 165 7.43 1.43 2.25
N MET A 166 7.15 0.68 1.19
CA MET A 166 6.06 -0.31 1.16
C MET A 166 6.25 -1.43 2.18
N LYS A 167 7.46 -1.97 2.30
CA LYS A 167 7.77 -2.96 3.35
C LYS A 167 7.51 -2.37 4.75
N LEU A 168 7.81 -1.09 4.99
CA LEU A 168 7.48 -0.43 6.25
C LEU A 168 5.97 -0.33 6.52
N PHE A 169 5.13 -0.25 5.48
CA PHE A 169 3.66 -0.33 5.63
C PHE A 169 3.16 -1.75 5.97
N GLY A 170 4.05 -2.74 6.07
CA GLY A 170 3.69 -4.14 6.23
C GLY A 170 3.15 -4.77 4.96
N ILE A 171 3.55 -4.25 3.79
CA ILE A 171 3.23 -4.85 2.49
C ILE A 171 4.35 -5.81 2.11
N GLU A 172 4.02 -7.09 2.01
CA GLU A 172 4.95 -8.12 1.59
C GLU A 172 5.07 -8.15 0.06
N ILE A 173 6.29 -8.06 -0.46
CA ILE A 173 6.52 -7.99 -1.92
C ILE A 173 6.93 -9.37 -2.42
N VAL A 174 6.16 -9.90 -3.38
CA VAL A 174 6.41 -11.20 -4.01
C VAL A 174 6.87 -10.97 -5.44
N ASN A 175 8.10 -11.37 -5.74
CA ASN A 175 8.70 -11.25 -7.05
C ASN A 175 8.38 -12.46 -7.92
N ILE A 176 7.79 -12.21 -9.10
CA ILE A 176 7.41 -13.28 -10.01
C ILE A 176 8.60 -13.74 -10.87
N PHE A 177 9.47 -12.80 -11.24
CA PHE A 177 10.56 -13.03 -12.19
C PHE A 177 11.94 -12.78 -11.60
N ASN A 178 12.22 -11.55 -11.17
CA ASN A 178 13.52 -11.16 -10.62
C ASN A 178 13.36 -10.53 -9.24
N GLU A 179 14.34 -10.78 -8.37
CA GLU A 179 14.47 -10.04 -7.12
C GLU A 179 14.81 -8.57 -7.40
N TRP A 180 14.16 -7.65 -6.69
CA TRP A 180 14.39 -6.20 -6.84
C TRP A 180 15.41 -5.63 -5.86
N MET A 181 15.68 -6.32 -4.76
CA MET A 181 16.65 -5.93 -3.74
C MET A 181 17.28 -7.19 -3.16
N ASP A 182 18.58 -7.12 -2.88
CA ASP A 182 19.26 -8.16 -2.12
C ASP A 182 18.73 -8.15 -0.68
N ASP A 183 18.22 -9.29 -0.20
CA ASP A 183 17.71 -9.46 1.16
C ASP A 183 18.77 -9.17 2.24
N SER A 184 20.06 -9.09 1.87
CA SER A 184 21.13 -8.64 2.75
C SER A 184 21.09 -7.15 3.10
N VAL A 185 20.36 -6.33 2.35
CA VAL A 185 20.26 -4.88 2.57
C VAL A 185 19.24 -4.58 3.66
N VAL A 186 19.74 -4.47 4.90
CA VAL A 186 18.92 -4.08 6.05
C VAL A 186 18.98 -2.57 6.27
N ILE A 187 17.80 -1.94 6.30
CA ILE A 187 17.64 -0.53 6.63
C ILE A 187 16.89 -0.44 7.96
N GLU A 188 17.63 -0.21 9.04
CA GLU A 188 17.11 -0.22 10.41
C GLU A 188 16.87 1.19 10.96
N ASN A 189 17.52 2.19 10.36
CA ASN A 189 17.49 3.58 10.82
C ASN A 189 17.76 4.58 9.69
N PHE A 190 17.54 5.87 10.00
CA PHE A 190 17.77 6.97 9.07
C PHE A 190 19.21 7.03 8.53
N LYS A 191 20.22 6.71 9.34
CA LYS A 191 21.61 6.68 8.87
C LYS A 191 21.82 5.64 7.76
N SER A 192 21.25 4.44 7.91
CA SER A 192 21.28 3.40 6.87
C SER A 192 20.41 3.77 5.67
N PHE A 193 19.26 4.39 5.91
CA PHE A 193 18.35 4.85 4.87
C PHE A 193 19.00 5.90 3.97
N ASP A 194 19.59 6.93 4.57
CA ASP A 194 20.32 7.99 3.86
C ASP A 194 21.52 7.43 3.11
N LYS A 195 22.23 6.46 3.70
CA LYS A 195 23.37 5.79 3.05
C LYS A 195 22.99 5.07 1.77
N ILE A 196 21.81 4.45 1.75
CA ILE A 196 21.36 3.63 0.61
C ILE A 196 20.66 4.50 -0.44
N PHE A 197 19.90 5.50 0.00
CA PHE A 197 19.11 6.37 -0.89
C PHE A 197 19.70 7.78 -1.01
N HIS A 198 21.03 7.90 -0.89
CA HIS A 198 21.78 9.15 -1.00
C HIS A 198 21.27 10.04 -2.14
N GLY A 199 21.05 11.33 -1.86
CA GLY A 199 20.64 12.32 -2.86
C GLY A 199 19.13 12.41 -3.10
N SER A 200 18.31 11.64 -2.38
CA SER A 200 16.87 11.92 -2.32
C SER A 200 16.65 13.16 -1.45
N ASN A 201 16.40 14.32 -2.07
CA ASN A 201 16.04 15.52 -1.32
C ASN A 201 14.67 15.29 -0.65
N LEU A 202 14.71 15.00 0.65
CA LEU A 202 13.56 14.74 1.51
C LEU A 202 13.45 15.80 2.62
N ASP A 203 14.26 16.86 2.56
CA ASP A 203 14.33 17.92 3.57
C ASP A 203 13.01 18.70 3.69
N ASP A 204 12.16 18.65 2.66
CA ASP A 204 10.80 19.23 2.66
C ASP A 204 9.74 18.30 3.28
N ILE A 205 10.11 17.08 3.68
CA ILE A 205 9.21 16.06 4.23
C ILE A 205 9.50 15.84 5.70
N TYR A 206 10.77 15.88 6.11
CA TYR A 206 11.12 15.68 7.50
C TYR A 206 12.37 16.45 7.94
N GLU A 207 12.55 16.57 9.25
CA GLU A 207 13.80 16.90 9.91
C GLU A 207 14.19 15.74 10.84
N TYR A 208 15.48 15.42 10.90
CA TYR A 208 16.02 14.44 11.83
C TYR A 208 17.21 15.03 12.58
N ASN A 209 17.11 15.10 13.91
CA ASN A 209 18.23 15.48 14.77
C ASN A 209 18.78 14.26 15.50
N SER A 210 19.94 13.79 15.07
CA SER A 210 20.61 12.64 15.69
C SER A 210 21.08 12.88 17.13
N ILE A 211 21.27 14.14 17.55
CA ILE A 211 21.71 14.47 18.92
C ILE A 211 20.52 14.39 19.88
N LYS A 212 19.36 14.91 19.45
CA LYS A 212 18.13 14.89 20.25
C LYS A 212 17.32 13.59 20.08
N ASN A 213 17.69 12.77 19.09
CA ASN A 213 16.95 11.59 18.69
C ASN A 213 15.50 11.92 18.30
N ASP A 214 15.31 13.05 17.63
CA ASP A 214 14.00 13.58 17.23
C ASP A 214 13.77 13.44 15.72
N PHE A 215 12.49 13.29 15.37
CA PHE A 215 11.98 13.32 14.00
C PHE A 215 10.82 14.31 13.96
N VAL A 216 10.90 15.29 13.07
CA VAL A 216 9.82 16.27 12.86
C VAL A 216 9.25 16.06 11.47
N LEU A 217 7.95 15.78 11.38
CA LEU A 217 7.27 15.71 10.10
C LEU A 217 6.99 17.13 9.58
N LYS A 218 7.54 17.48 8.42
CA LYS A 218 7.32 18.79 7.79
C LYS A 218 6.18 18.74 6.78
N LEU A 219 5.37 19.79 6.74
CA LEU A 219 4.25 19.94 5.79
C LEU A 219 4.56 20.93 4.64
N ASP A 220 5.79 21.41 4.49
CA ASP A 220 6.15 22.46 3.53
C ASP A 220 5.80 22.07 2.09
N ARG A 221 6.19 20.86 1.68
CA ARG A 221 5.88 20.32 0.36
C ARG A 221 4.39 20.03 0.16
N PHE A 222 3.68 19.70 1.22
CA PHE A 222 2.23 19.50 1.16
C PHE A 222 1.49 20.83 1.02
N ASN A 223 1.88 21.83 1.82
CA ASN A 223 1.35 23.20 1.81
C ASN A 223 1.55 23.89 0.45
N THR A 224 2.73 23.74 -0.16
CA THR A 224 3.00 24.28 -1.51
C THR A 224 2.15 23.62 -2.61
N GLY A 225 1.60 22.43 -2.35
CA GLY A 225 0.65 21.74 -3.21
C GLY A 225 -0.81 22.19 -3.10
N LEU A 226 -1.13 23.09 -2.16
CA LEU A 226 -2.47 23.66 -2.03
C LEU A 226 -2.68 24.78 -3.06
N GLU A 227 -3.79 24.72 -3.78
CA GLU A 227 -4.19 25.73 -4.76
C GLU A 227 -5.31 26.59 -4.20
N LYS A 228 -5.19 27.92 -4.30
CA LYS A 228 -6.27 28.83 -3.93
C LYS A 228 -7.14 29.11 -5.16
N VAL A 229 -8.41 28.73 -5.12
CA VAL A 229 -9.40 28.94 -6.18
C VAL A 229 -10.62 29.59 -5.57
N ASP A 230 -11.01 30.76 -6.09
CA ASP A 230 -12.20 31.51 -5.65
C ASP A 230 -12.24 31.82 -4.13
N GLY A 231 -11.06 32.03 -3.52
CA GLY A 231 -10.94 32.32 -2.09
C GLY A 231 -10.75 31.10 -1.20
N GLU A 232 -10.94 29.89 -1.74
CA GLU A 232 -10.89 28.62 -1.02
C GLU A 232 -9.64 27.81 -1.39
N TYR A 233 -9.19 26.94 -0.49
CA TYR A 233 -8.05 26.05 -0.73
C TYR A 233 -8.48 24.70 -1.32
N LYS A 234 -7.72 24.18 -2.27
CA LYS A 234 -7.94 22.89 -2.93
C LYS A 234 -6.65 22.07 -2.92
N VAL A 235 -6.77 20.79 -2.54
CA VAL A 235 -5.66 19.84 -2.58
C VAL A 235 -5.43 19.33 -4.01
N LYS A 236 -4.23 19.60 -4.58
CA LYS A 236 -3.80 18.98 -5.85
C LYS A 236 -3.45 17.51 -5.65
N GLY A 237 -4.45 16.66 -5.84
CA GLY A 237 -4.38 15.21 -5.58
C GLY A 237 -3.39 14.37 -6.40
N SER A 238 -2.54 14.94 -7.27
CA SER A 238 -1.44 14.18 -7.92
C SER A 238 -0.14 14.27 -7.12
N ASN A 239 0.24 15.46 -6.64
CA ASN A 239 1.48 15.67 -5.89
C ASN A 239 1.36 15.27 -4.40
N GLU A 240 0.17 15.41 -3.84
CA GLU A 240 -0.14 14.99 -2.47
C GLU A 240 0.25 13.52 -2.21
N LYS A 241 -0.12 12.62 -3.13
CA LYS A 241 0.05 11.17 -2.91
C LYS A 241 1.52 10.80 -2.74
N PHE A 242 2.40 11.43 -3.53
CA PHE A 242 3.86 11.26 -3.43
C PHE A 242 4.41 11.74 -2.10
N TYR A 243 3.88 12.86 -1.61
CA TYR A 243 4.26 13.39 -0.31
C TYR A 243 3.84 12.42 0.80
N TRP A 244 2.56 12.00 0.83
CA TRP A 244 2.03 11.19 1.92
C TRP A 244 2.67 9.81 2.04
N ILE A 245 2.99 9.19 0.91
CA ILE A 245 3.75 7.94 0.89
C ILE A 245 5.05 8.08 1.65
N ARG A 246 5.80 9.14 1.36
CA ARG A 246 7.11 9.35 1.97
C ARG A 246 6.95 9.75 3.42
N ALA A 247 6.05 10.69 3.72
CA ALA A 247 5.73 11.12 5.06
C ALA A 247 5.34 9.94 5.97
N LEU A 248 4.44 9.08 5.51
CA LEU A 248 3.98 7.91 6.26
C LEU A 248 5.11 6.90 6.47
N GLY A 249 5.85 6.57 5.41
CA GLY A 249 6.91 5.56 5.47
C GLY A 249 8.07 6.02 6.35
N LEU A 250 8.48 7.29 6.25
CA LEU A 250 9.53 7.86 7.08
C LEU A 250 9.08 7.99 8.54
N THR A 251 7.81 8.31 8.81
CA THR A 251 7.30 8.32 10.18
C THR A 251 7.30 6.92 10.79
N LEU A 252 6.93 5.88 10.03
CA LEU A 252 7.04 4.49 10.48
C LEU A 252 8.50 4.08 10.73
N LEU A 253 9.43 4.50 9.87
CA LEU A 253 10.86 4.30 10.12
C LEU A 253 11.28 4.97 11.45
N ALA A 254 10.87 6.22 11.69
CA ALA A 254 11.17 6.93 12.93
C ALA A 254 10.64 6.23 14.17
N ILE A 255 9.41 5.72 14.11
CA ILE A 255 8.82 4.94 15.20
C ILE A 255 9.59 3.66 15.43
N ASN A 256 9.86 2.88 14.37
CA ASN A 256 10.61 1.62 14.45
C ASN A 256 12.06 1.82 14.91
N SER A 257 12.66 2.98 14.63
CA SER A 257 14.00 3.38 15.11
C SER A 257 13.97 4.04 16.49
N ASN A 258 12.85 3.98 17.22
CA ASN A 258 12.70 4.55 18.56
C ASN A 258 12.95 6.07 18.66
N LEU A 259 12.70 6.85 17.60
CA LEU A 259 12.81 8.32 17.61
C LEU A 259 11.61 9.00 18.29
N MET A 260 11.82 10.18 18.88
CA MET A 260 10.72 11.04 19.32
C MET A 260 10.06 11.69 18.10
N VAL A 261 8.79 11.38 17.86
CA VAL A 261 8.05 11.87 16.68
C VAL A 261 7.24 13.11 17.03
N ASP A 262 7.62 14.24 16.43
CA ASP A 262 6.87 15.49 16.48
C ASP A 262 5.94 15.62 15.26
N LEU A 263 4.65 15.74 15.57
CA LEU A 263 3.54 15.91 14.62
C LEU A 263 2.82 17.26 14.82
N SER A 264 3.40 18.19 15.59
CA SER A 264 2.81 19.50 15.94
C SER A 264 2.25 20.26 14.72
N LEU A 265 2.98 20.21 13.60
CA LEU A 265 2.57 20.86 12.35
C LEU A 265 1.25 20.32 11.76
N ILE A 266 0.86 19.08 12.06
CA ILE A 266 -0.46 18.53 11.67
C ILE A 266 -1.60 19.30 12.34
N ASN A 267 -1.45 19.61 13.63
CA ASN A 267 -2.46 20.34 14.38
C ASN A 267 -2.58 21.79 13.89
N ASP A 268 -1.45 22.45 13.62
CA ASP A 268 -1.43 23.79 13.04
C ASP A 268 -2.11 23.81 11.66
N PHE A 269 -1.86 22.79 10.83
CA PHE A 269 -2.49 22.65 9.54
C PHE A 269 -4.02 22.50 9.66
N ASN A 270 -4.49 21.60 10.53
CA ASN A 270 -5.92 21.37 10.72
C ASN A 270 -6.63 22.62 11.25
N ASN A 271 -6.01 23.35 12.20
CA ASN A 271 -6.56 24.59 12.73
C ASN A 271 -6.67 25.68 11.66
N LYS A 272 -5.70 25.74 10.75
CA LYS A 272 -5.66 26.75 9.68
C LYS A 272 -6.66 26.45 8.55
N TYR A 273 -6.73 25.21 8.08
CA TYR A 273 -7.40 24.90 6.81
C TYR A 273 -8.71 24.10 6.92
N SER A 274 -9.08 23.61 8.10
CA SER A 274 -10.30 22.79 8.29
C SER A 274 -11.59 23.44 7.77
N ASN A 275 -11.68 24.77 7.86
CA ASN A 275 -12.85 25.55 7.41
C ASN A 275 -12.67 26.18 6.03
N GLU A 276 -11.50 26.06 5.41
CA GLU A 276 -11.14 26.78 4.17
C GLU A 276 -10.98 25.87 2.95
N ILE A 277 -11.07 24.54 3.11
CA ILE A 277 -10.90 23.57 2.02
C ILE A 277 -12.25 23.08 1.48
N THR A 278 -12.47 23.22 0.18
CA THR A 278 -13.74 22.83 -0.46
C THR A 278 -13.77 21.51 -1.21
N ASN A 279 -12.61 20.89 -1.46
CA ASN A 279 -12.57 19.53 -1.99
C ASN A 279 -12.57 18.48 -0.86
N GLN A 280 -13.74 18.25 -0.26
CA GLN A 280 -13.89 17.42 0.94
C GLN A 280 -13.37 15.98 0.78
N SER A 281 -13.43 15.37 -0.41
CA SER A 281 -13.03 13.97 -0.57
C SER A 281 -11.51 13.74 -0.48
N LYS A 282 -10.71 14.61 -1.12
CA LYS A 282 -9.24 14.56 -1.03
C LYS A 282 -8.77 14.99 0.35
N PHE A 283 -9.40 16.02 0.90
CA PHE A 283 -9.09 16.47 2.25
C PHE A 283 -9.39 15.40 3.30
N LYS A 284 -10.52 14.69 3.17
CA LYS A 284 -10.85 13.55 4.03
C LYS A 284 -9.77 12.46 4.01
N ARG A 285 -9.18 12.18 2.84
CA ARG A 285 -8.06 11.22 2.74
C ARG A 285 -6.83 11.70 3.50
N THR A 286 -6.52 12.99 3.43
CA THR A 286 -5.46 13.59 4.26
C THR A 286 -5.79 13.47 5.76
N GLN A 287 -7.04 13.73 6.17
CA GLN A 287 -7.46 13.59 7.57
C GLN A 287 -7.30 12.16 8.10
N ILE A 288 -7.66 11.14 7.31
CA ILE A 288 -7.45 9.72 7.66
C ILE A 288 -5.97 9.45 7.96
N LEU A 289 -5.05 10.04 7.18
CA LEU A 289 -3.61 9.86 7.41
C LEU A 289 -3.14 10.58 8.67
N PHE A 290 -3.65 11.79 8.93
CA PHE A 290 -3.37 12.51 10.17
C PHE A 290 -3.82 11.73 11.40
N GLU A 291 -5.05 11.21 11.39
CA GLU A 291 -5.57 10.38 12.47
C GLU A 291 -4.73 9.12 12.67
N TYR A 292 -4.28 8.50 11.58
CA TYR A 292 -3.40 7.33 11.66
C TYR A 292 -2.02 7.66 12.22
N LEU A 293 -1.38 8.78 11.81
CA LEU A 293 -0.09 9.21 12.33
C LEU A 293 -0.16 9.52 13.83
N GLU A 294 -1.21 10.20 14.28
CA GLU A 294 -1.47 10.45 15.70
C GLU A 294 -1.71 9.15 16.49
N LYS A 295 -2.44 8.20 15.91
CA LYS A 295 -2.62 6.86 16.49
C LYS A 295 -1.28 6.14 16.65
N LEU A 296 -0.44 6.16 15.62
CA LEU A 296 0.89 5.57 15.65
C LEU A 296 1.78 6.16 16.76
N LYS A 297 1.78 7.49 16.90
CA LYS A 297 2.51 8.20 17.96
C LYS A 297 2.05 7.76 19.35
N LYS A 298 0.73 7.73 19.60
CA LYS A 298 0.17 7.26 20.87
C LYS A 298 0.53 5.82 21.18
N GLY A 299 0.51 4.94 20.19
CA GLY A 299 0.87 3.53 20.38
C GLY A 299 2.25 3.35 20.97
N LYS A 300 3.22 4.15 20.52
CA LYS A 300 4.56 4.15 21.10
C LYS A 300 4.56 4.56 22.58
N GLU A 301 3.83 5.62 22.92
CA GLU A 301 3.71 6.09 24.31
C GLU A 301 3.08 5.02 25.25
N TYR A 302 2.24 4.13 24.73
CA TYR A 302 1.63 3.04 25.51
C TYR A 302 2.53 1.82 25.72
N PHE A 303 3.49 1.54 24.83
CA PHE A 303 4.34 0.34 24.90
C PHE A 303 5.76 0.62 25.40
N ASP A 304 6.19 1.88 25.47
CA ASP A 304 7.49 2.30 26.04
C ASP A 304 7.41 2.58 27.56
N VAL A 305 6.46 1.96 28.28
CA VAL A 305 6.34 1.98 29.76
C VAL A 305 6.93 0.72 30.39
#